data_AF-A0A497F6S0-F1
#
_entry.id   AF-A0A497F6S0-F1
#
_cell.length_a   1.000
_cell.length_b   1.000
_cell.length_c   1.000
_cell.angle_alpha   90.00
_cell.angle_beta   90.00
_cell.angle_gamma   90.00
#
_symmetry.space_group_name_H-M   'P 1'
#
loop_
_entity.id
_entity.type
_entity.pdbx_description
1 polymer ?
#
loop_
_entity_poly.entity_id
_entity_poly.type
_entity_poly.pdbx_seq_one_letter_code
_entity_poly.pdbx_strand_id
1 'polypeptide(L)'
;MRTQYYALTIIALVISIIVLIFSIAMWIHIGYLYRALGTEVIELKSRVSDFERALREVRSEVLDLRSNVTAVSHRLSVLRNDLEFLASNVSSLSTSISNVEAKLLNVSVVVSRVSRAVKLVEKIGEDIDNLLRLLDNINDTLSKISETLYGRAYGEYTIFKYEPSEVVKEFVSKVVEGRDIELDLQMLCTKISEEISYRRDPSVSGYIKPSTYVVINGLRFYFWKFIENGRETFRTPTETLKLGYGDCDDHANLYLICVDYYLTKRGVDHRFASVGLKIIDTRGRVLGHMICVGWCKLGNVTKWFIVDPTIGVFMSSTDYWSLVNKFKEFVKKELRVDSVPIFDLYPVYVLTTCSSKYIKSQYDDAWRELERLLTWGTPPP
;
A
#
# COMPACT_ATOMS: atom_id res chain seq x y z
N MET A 1 -100.97 156.24 -22.61
CA MET A 1 -99.68 156.21 -21.88
C MET A 1 -99.69 155.30 -20.64
N ARG A 2 -100.70 155.30 -19.75
CA ARG A 2 -100.70 154.43 -18.55
C ARG A 2 -100.72 152.92 -18.83
N THR A 3 -101.39 152.46 -19.89
CA THR A 3 -101.51 151.04 -20.24
C THR A 3 -100.20 150.40 -20.71
N GLN A 4 -99.27 151.18 -21.29
CA GLN A 4 -97.96 150.68 -21.75
C GLN A 4 -97.00 150.43 -20.58
N TYR A 5 -97.11 151.19 -19.48
CA TYR A 5 -96.23 151.06 -18.31
C TYR A 5 -96.51 149.79 -17.50
N TYR A 6 -97.79 149.40 -17.37
CA TYR A 6 -98.17 148.11 -16.76
C TYR A 6 -97.74 146.90 -17.60
N ALA A 7 -97.74 147.03 -18.93
CA ALA A 7 -97.24 145.98 -19.81
C ALA A 7 -95.72 145.77 -19.62
N LEU A 8 -94.94 146.85 -19.52
CA LEU A 8 -93.49 146.81 -19.30
C LEU A 8 -93.11 146.21 -17.93
N THR A 9 -93.83 146.55 -16.85
CA THR A 9 -93.55 145.99 -15.52
C THR A 9 -93.94 144.52 -15.40
N ILE A 10 -95.05 144.09 -16.03
CA ILE A 10 -95.41 142.67 -16.11
C ILE A 10 -94.37 141.90 -16.93
N ILE A 11 -93.91 142.44 -18.07
CA ILE A 11 -92.83 141.84 -18.87
C ILE A 11 -91.55 141.69 -18.04
N ALA A 12 -91.15 142.74 -17.30
CA ALA A 12 -89.97 142.69 -16.44
C ALA A 12 -90.09 141.67 -15.29
N LEU A 13 -91.28 141.53 -14.69
CA LEU A 13 -91.56 140.53 -13.66
C LEU A 13 -91.51 139.11 -14.25
N VAL A 14 -92.12 138.90 -15.42
CA VAL A 14 -92.08 137.62 -16.13
C VAL A 14 -90.65 137.24 -16.49
N ILE A 15 -89.85 138.18 -17.00
CA ILE A 15 -88.42 137.97 -17.27
C ILE A 15 -87.66 137.61 -15.98
N SER A 16 -87.91 138.32 -14.88
CA SER A 16 -87.25 138.06 -13.60
C SER A 16 -87.60 136.68 -13.03
N ILE A 17 -88.86 136.25 -13.14
CA ILE A 17 -89.32 134.91 -12.75
C ILE A 17 -88.69 133.85 -13.65
N ILE A 18 -88.60 134.08 -14.97
CA ILE A 18 -87.93 133.16 -15.90
C ILE A 18 -86.45 133.01 -15.52
N VAL A 19 -85.74 134.11 -15.25
CA VAL A 19 -84.33 134.08 -14.82
C VAL A 19 -84.18 133.34 -13.49
N LEU A 20 -85.08 133.56 -12.53
CA LEU A 20 -85.06 132.87 -11.24
C LEU A 20 -85.30 131.36 -11.40
N ILE A 21 -86.28 130.97 -12.20
CA ILE A 21 -86.56 129.55 -12.52
C ILE A 21 -85.35 128.92 -13.20
N PHE A 22 -84.74 129.62 -14.17
CA PHE A 22 -83.55 129.13 -14.88
C PHE A 22 -82.36 128.97 -13.92
N SER A 23 -82.16 129.91 -13.00
CA SER A 23 -81.12 129.84 -11.97
C SER A 23 -81.35 128.69 -11.00
N ILE A 24 -82.57 128.50 -10.50
CA ILE A 24 -82.93 127.36 -9.63
C ILE A 24 -82.74 126.04 -10.37
N ALA A 25 -83.21 125.94 -11.62
CA ALA A 25 -83.05 124.75 -12.45
C ALA A 25 -81.57 124.44 -12.70
N MET A 26 -80.75 125.47 -12.95
CA MET A 26 -79.31 125.33 -13.10
C MET A 26 -78.65 124.84 -11.82
N TRP A 27 -78.97 125.40 -10.65
CA TRP A 27 -78.45 124.94 -9.36
C TRP A 27 -78.88 123.51 -9.01
N ILE A 28 -80.12 123.13 -9.32
CA ILE A 28 -80.59 121.76 -9.20
C ILE A 28 -79.78 120.84 -10.11
N HIS A 29 -79.56 121.21 -11.37
CA HIS A 29 -78.77 120.43 -12.32
C HIS A 29 -77.30 120.31 -11.88
N ILE A 30 -76.70 121.38 -11.35
CA ILE A 30 -75.36 121.37 -10.76
C ILE A 30 -75.33 120.45 -9.53
N GLY A 31 -76.36 120.47 -8.69
CA GLY A 31 -76.49 119.58 -7.53
C GLY A 31 -76.59 118.10 -7.93
N TYR A 32 -77.33 117.79 -9.00
CA TYR A 32 -77.38 116.44 -9.57
C TYR A 32 -76.02 116.00 -10.13
N LEU A 33 -75.34 116.87 -10.89
CA LEU A 33 -73.99 116.63 -11.41
C LEU A 33 -72.99 116.36 -10.27
N TYR A 34 -73.02 117.17 -9.21
CA TYR A 34 -72.13 117.00 -8.07
C TYR A 34 -72.37 115.68 -7.32
N ARG A 35 -73.64 115.29 -7.13
CA ARG A 35 -73.98 114.00 -6.53
C ARG A 35 -73.57 112.82 -7.41
N ALA A 36 -73.79 112.91 -8.71
CA ALA A 36 -73.38 111.89 -9.68
C ALA A 36 -71.85 111.71 -9.69
N LEU A 37 -71.11 112.81 -9.70
CA LEU A 37 -69.65 112.79 -9.58
C LEU A 37 -69.21 112.20 -8.23
N GLY A 38 -69.89 112.56 -7.14
CA GLY A 38 -69.63 112.00 -5.82
C GLY A 38 -69.82 110.49 -5.76
N THR A 39 -70.87 109.96 -6.40
CA THR A 39 -71.10 108.51 -6.51
C THR A 39 -70.03 107.82 -7.34
N GLU A 40 -69.62 108.38 -8.48
CA GLU A 40 -68.53 107.84 -9.30
C GLU A 40 -67.20 107.80 -8.54
N VAL A 41 -66.88 108.85 -7.77
CA VAL A 41 -65.67 108.90 -6.94
C VAL A 41 -65.69 107.85 -5.83
N ILE A 42 -66.83 107.61 -5.19
CA ILE A 42 -66.98 106.57 -4.17
C ILE A 42 -66.79 105.18 -4.79
N GLU A 43 -67.40 104.93 -5.94
CA GLU A 43 -67.26 103.66 -6.66
C GLU A 43 -65.81 103.42 -7.10
N LEU A 44 -65.15 104.46 -7.62
CA LEU A 44 -63.74 104.39 -7.99
C LEU A 44 -62.85 104.07 -6.78
N LYS A 45 -63.09 104.71 -5.62
CA LYS A 45 -62.37 104.39 -4.38
C LYS A 45 -62.56 102.93 -3.95
N SER A 46 -63.79 102.42 -4.06
CA SER A 46 -64.06 101.00 -3.75
C SER A 46 -63.26 100.08 -4.67
N ARG A 47 -63.31 100.33 -5.98
CA ARG A 47 -62.56 99.55 -6.99
C ARG A 47 -61.05 99.60 -6.75
N VAL A 48 -60.51 100.77 -6.38
CA VAL A 48 -59.08 100.92 -6.02
C VAL A 48 -58.76 100.10 -4.77
N SER A 49 -59.59 100.16 -3.73
CA SER A 49 -59.39 99.36 -2.51
C SER A 49 -59.43 97.85 -2.78
N ASP A 50 -60.32 97.39 -3.67
CA ASP A 50 -60.40 95.98 -4.06
C ASP A 50 -59.17 95.57 -4.87
N PHE A 51 -58.71 96.44 -5.77
CA PHE A 51 -57.46 96.23 -6.51
C PHE A 51 -56.24 96.14 -5.59
N GLU A 52 -56.15 96.99 -4.56
CA GLU A 52 -55.08 96.90 -3.56
C GLU A 52 -55.12 95.59 -2.76
N ARG A 53 -56.32 95.10 -2.43
CA ARG A 53 -56.48 93.81 -1.74
C ARG A 53 -56.01 92.66 -2.63
N ALA A 54 -56.48 92.62 -3.88
CA ALA A 54 -56.04 91.63 -4.87
C ALA A 54 -54.52 91.68 -5.10
N LEU A 55 -53.93 92.88 -5.16
CA LEU A 55 -52.48 93.05 -5.31
C LEU A 55 -51.70 92.49 -4.10
N ARG A 56 -52.22 92.65 -2.88
CA ARG A 56 -51.63 92.08 -1.66
C ARG A 56 -51.70 90.55 -1.67
N GLU A 57 -52.82 89.97 -2.09
CA GLU A 57 -53.00 88.51 -2.22
C GLU A 57 -52.03 87.92 -3.25
N VAL A 58 -52.00 88.48 -4.47
CA VAL A 58 -51.05 88.08 -5.53
C VAL A 58 -49.60 88.17 -5.03
N ARG A 59 -49.26 89.23 -4.29
CA ARG A 59 -47.91 89.36 -3.72
C ARG A 59 -47.60 88.24 -2.72
N SER A 60 -48.56 87.83 -1.90
CA SER A 60 -48.41 86.69 -0.99
C SER A 60 -48.20 85.39 -1.74
N GLU A 61 -49.04 85.10 -2.74
CA GLU A 61 -48.92 83.89 -3.56
C GLU A 61 -47.58 83.82 -4.30
N VAL A 62 -47.07 84.95 -4.79
CA VAL A 62 -45.76 85.04 -5.43
C VAL A 62 -44.63 84.73 -4.43
N LEU A 63 -44.74 85.18 -3.18
CA LEU A 63 -43.76 84.87 -2.14
C LEU A 63 -43.79 83.38 -1.77
N ASP A 64 -44.97 82.78 -1.64
CA ASP A 64 -45.14 81.35 -1.37
C ASP A 64 -44.61 80.50 -2.53
N LEU A 65 -44.92 80.87 -3.76
CA LEU A 65 -44.40 80.21 -4.96
C LEU A 65 -42.87 80.29 -5.00
N ARG A 66 -42.28 81.45 -4.67
CA ARG A 66 -40.82 81.61 -4.60
C ARG A 66 -40.20 80.70 -3.53
N SER A 67 -40.85 80.56 -2.38
CA SER A 67 -40.43 79.65 -1.32
C SER A 67 -40.47 78.19 -1.80
N ASN A 68 -41.57 77.78 -2.42
CA ASN A 68 -41.75 76.43 -2.98
C ASN A 68 -40.71 76.12 -4.07
N VAL A 69 -40.46 77.05 -4.99
CA VAL A 69 -39.42 76.91 -6.02
C VAL A 69 -38.05 76.72 -5.36
N THR A 70 -37.73 77.49 -4.32
CA THR A 70 -36.46 77.37 -3.59
C THR A 70 -36.33 75.99 -2.92
N ALA A 71 -37.40 75.48 -2.30
CA ALA A 71 -37.43 74.16 -1.68
C ALA A 71 -37.27 73.03 -2.72
N VAL A 72 -37.92 73.15 -3.88
CA VAL A 72 -37.75 72.19 -4.99
C VAL A 72 -36.34 72.23 -5.54
N SER A 73 -35.75 73.40 -5.75
CA SER A 73 -34.35 73.53 -6.17
C SER A 73 -33.38 72.88 -5.20
N HIS A 74 -33.62 73.01 -3.88
CA HIS A 74 -32.81 72.34 -2.88
C HIS A 74 -32.95 70.81 -2.96
N ARG A 75 -34.17 70.29 -3.05
CA ARG A 75 -34.40 68.83 -3.21
C ARG A 75 -33.77 68.27 -4.48
N LEU A 76 -33.83 69.01 -5.59
CA LEU A 76 -33.16 68.63 -6.85
C LEU A 76 -31.64 68.60 -6.68
N SER A 77 -31.07 69.53 -5.92
CA SER A 77 -29.64 69.53 -5.63
C SER A 77 -29.23 68.31 -4.80
N VAL A 78 -30.03 67.91 -3.81
CA VAL A 78 -29.77 66.71 -2.99
C VAL A 78 -29.85 65.46 -3.86
N LEU A 79 -30.93 65.31 -4.66
CA LEU A 79 -31.10 64.18 -5.57
C LEU A 79 -29.96 64.06 -6.58
N ARG A 80 -29.43 65.19 -7.07
CA ARG A 80 -28.26 65.19 -7.96
C ARG A 80 -27.02 64.62 -7.26
N ASN A 81 -26.75 65.03 -6.02
CA ASN A 81 -25.63 64.52 -5.25
C ASN A 81 -25.78 63.01 -4.96
N ASP A 82 -26.99 62.56 -4.62
CA ASP A 82 -27.29 61.15 -4.39
C ASP A 82 -27.05 60.31 -5.65
N LEU A 83 -27.44 60.84 -6.83
CA LEU A 83 -27.18 60.20 -8.13
C LEU A 83 -25.68 60.12 -8.44
N GLU A 84 -24.92 61.18 -8.16
CA GLU A 84 -23.46 61.18 -8.34
C GLU A 84 -22.78 60.15 -7.42
N PHE A 85 -23.23 60.04 -6.16
CA PHE A 85 -22.73 59.02 -5.22
C PHE A 85 -23.09 57.59 -5.68
N LEU A 86 -24.32 57.37 -6.13
CA LEU A 86 -24.74 56.08 -6.67
C LEU A 86 -23.93 55.68 -7.90
N ALA A 87 -23.66 56.62 -8.81
CA ALA A 87 -22.84 56.38 -9.99
C ALA A 87 -21.40 55.97 -9.61
N SER A 88 -20.82 56.61 -8.60
CA SER A 88 -19.51 56.25 -8.05
C SER A 88 -19.52 54.82 -7.47
N ASN A 89 -20.54 54.47 -6.70
CA ASN A 89 -20.67 53.12 -6.13
C ASN A 89 -20.82 52.04 -7.20
N VAL A 90 -21.62 52.30 -8.24
CA VAL A 90 -21.77 51.39 -9.38
C VAL A 90 -20.44 51.19 -10.11
N SER A 91 -19.67 52.25 -10.31
CA SER A 91 -18.33 52.17 -10.93
C SER A 91 -17.35 51.32 -10.09
N SER A 92 -17.34 51.54 -8.77
CA SER A 92 -16.52 50.74 -7.83
C SER A 92 -16.93 49.26 -7.82
N LEU A 93 -18.24 48.98 -7.85
CA LEU A 93 -18.75 47.63 -7.93
C LEU A 93 -18.36 46.95 -9.25
N SER A 94 -18.45 47.66 -10.38
CA SER A 94 -18.02 47.16 -11.68
C SER A 94 -16.54 46.75 -11.67
N THR A 95 -15.67 47.60 -11.10
CA THR A 95 -14.24 47.27 -10.96
C THR A 95 -14.02 46.05 -10.05
N SER A 96 -14.78 45.96 -8.96
CA SER A 96 -14.71 44.82 -8.04
C SER A 96 -15.12 43.51 -8.73
N ILE A 97 -16.17 43.54 -9.56
CA ILE A 97 -16.62 42.38 -10.35
C ILE A 97 -15.53 41.96 -11.33
N SER A 98 -14.95 42.88 -12.10
CA SER A 98 -13.87 42.56 -13.04
C SER A 98 -12.64 41.94 -12.35
N ASN A 99 -12.31 42.41 -11.14
CA ASN A 99 -11.24 41.80 -10.34
C ASN A 99 -11.56 40.36 -9.90
N VAL A 100 -12.81 40.08 -9.55
CA VAL A 100 -13.26 38.72 -9.20
C VAL A 100 -13.20 37.81 -10.42
N GLU A 101 -13.65 38.27 -11.59
CA GLU A 101 -13.56 37.52 -12.85
C GLU A 101 -12.11 37.15 -13.18
N ALA A 102 -11.18 38.10 -13.05
CA ALA A 102 -9.76 37.84 -13.26
C ALA A 102 -9.19 36.78 -12.30
N LYS A 103 -9.58 36.83 -11.02
CA LYS A 103 -9.19 35.81 -10.03
C LYS A 103 -9.76 34.45 -10.37
N LEU A 104 -11.02 34.38 -10.83
CA LEU A 104 -11.68 33.13 -11.21
C LEU A 104 -10.97 32.47 -12.42
N LEU A 105 -10.57 33.26 -13.41
CA LEU A 105 -9.76 32.78 -14.54
C LEU A 105 -8.44 32.17 -14.06
N ASN A 106 -7.75 32.83 -13.13
CA ASN A 106 -6.50 32.30 -12.58
C ASN A 106 -6.72 30.97 -11.83
N VAL A 107 -7.78 30.87 -11.03
CA VAL A 107 -8.16 29.62 -10.35
C VAL A 107 -8.41 28.51 -11.37
N SER A 108 -9.13 28.79 -12.47
CA SER A 108 -9.39 27.81 -13.53
C SER A 108 -8.09 27.26 -14.16
N VAL A 109 -7.10 28.13 -14.38
CA VAL A 109 -5.77 27.73 -14.89
C VAL A 109 -5.04 26.84 -13.88
N VAL A 110 -5.07 27.21 -12.59
CA VAL A 110 -4.46 26.41 -11.51
C VAL A 110 -5.12 25.04 -11.41
N VAL A 111 -6.45 24.98 -11.40
CA VAL A 111 -7.20 23.70 -11.38
C VAL A 111 -6.83 22.82 -12.56
N SER A 112 -6.71 23.40 -13.76
CA SER A 112 -6.28 22.66 -14.96
C SER A 112 -4.84 22.12 -14.86
N ARG A 113 -3.94 22.84 -14.17
CA ARG A 113 -2.58 22.36 -13.88
C ARG A 113 -2.59 21.23 -12.85
N VAL A 114 -3.35 21.39 -11.77
CA VAL A 114 -3.50 20.37 -10.73
C VAL A 114 -4.11 19.09 -11.29
N SER A 115 -5.15 19.19 -12.12
CA SER A 115 -5.76 18.02 -12.77
C SER A 115 -4.75 17.22 -13.61
N ARG A 116 -3.85 17.91 -14.35
CA ARG A 116 -2.76 17.24 -15.08
C ARG A 116 -1.75 16.59 -14.14
N ALA A 117 -1.40 17.24 -13.04
CA ALA A 117 -0.48 16.68 -12.06
C ALA A 117 -1.06 15.43 -11.38
N VAL A 118 -2.35 15.43 -11.03
CA VAL A 118 -3.04 14.26 -10.46
C VAL A 118 -2.96 13.06 -11.40
N LYS A 119 -3.24 13.24 -12.71
CA LYS A 119 -3.11 12.17 -13.70
C LYS A 119 -1.69 11.59 -13.80
N LEU A 120 -0.66 12.42 -13.62
CA LEU A 120 0.72 11.94 -13.59
C LEU A 120 0.98 11.10 -12.33
N VAL A 121 0.47 11.53 -11.17
CA VAL A 121 0.60 10.77 -9.92
C VAL A 121 -0.11 9.42 -10.00
N GLU A 122 -1.30 9.36 -10.59
CA GLU A 122 -2.02 8.10 -10.85
C GLU A 122 -1.17 7.13 -11.68
N LYS A 123 -0.58 7.63 -12.78
CA LYS A 123 0.32 6.83 -13.63
C LYS A 123 1.56 6.33 -12.88
N ILE A 124 2.16 7.18 -12.04
CA ILE A 124 3.29 6.78 -11.20
C ILE A 124 2.90 5.64 -10.24
N GLY A 125 1.67 5.68 -9.70
CA GLY A 125 1.12 4.60 -8.89
C GLY A 125 1.06 3.27 -9.66
N GLU A 126 0.53 3.28 -10.89
CA GLU A 126 0.48 2.10 -11.75
C GLU A 126 1.87 1.53 -12.07
N ASP A 127 2.84 2.40 -12.36
CA ASP A 127 4.22 2.00 -12.64
C ASP A 127 4.89 1.36 -11.40
N ILE A 128 4.63 1.89 -10.20
CA ILE A 128 5.12 1.31 -8.93
C ILE A 128 4.53 -0.09 -8.70
N ASP A 129 3.24 -0.29 -8.91
CA ASP A 129 2.59 -1.60 -8.74
C ASP A 129 3.18 -2.65 -9.70
N ASN A 130 3.49 -2.24 -10.94
CA ASN A 130 4.14 -3.11 -11.91
C ASN A 130 5.57 -3.49 -11.49
N LEU A 131 6.33 -2.54 -10.94
CA LEU A 131 7.67 -2.81 -10.41
C LEU A 131 7.63 -3.77 -9.21
N LEU A 132 6.66 -3.63 -8.32
CA LEU A 132 6.49 -4.54 -7.18
C LEU A 132 6.24 -5.99 -7.65
N ARG A 133 5.33 -6.18 -8.62
CA ARG A 133 5.09 -7.52 -9.21
C ARG A 133 6.35 -8.11 -9.86
N LEU A 134 7.17 -7.28 -10.50
CA LEU A 134 8.43 -7.73 -11.09
C LEU A 134 9.42 -8.20 -10.02
N LEU A 135 9.52 -7.47 -8.91
CA LEU A 135 10.38 -7.84 -7.79
C LEU A 135 9.94 -9.17 -7.17
N ASP A 136 8.64 -9.39 -6.98
CA ASP A 136 8.11 -10.67 -6.48
C ASP A 136 8.50 -11.84 -7.41
N ASN A 137 8.32 -11.66 -8.72
CA ASN A 137 8.70 -12.68 -9.71
C ASN A 137 10.21 -12.99 -9.70
N ILE A 138 11.05 -11.96 -9.54
CA ILE A 138 12.50 -12.13 -9.41
C ILE A 138 12.82 -12.91 -8.14
N ASN A 139 12.21 -12.56 -7.01
CA ASN A 139 12.42 -13.24 -5.74
C ASN A 139 12.01 -14.72 -5.80
N ASP A 140 10.87 -15.03 -6.42
CA ASP A 140 10.42 -16.42 -6.62
C ASP A 140 11.37 -17.20 -7.52
N THR A 141 11.88 -16.56 -8.58
CA THR A 141 12.84 -17.18 -9.50
C THR A 141 14.17 -17.46 -8.80
N LEU A 142 14.68 -16.49 -8.04
CA LEU A 142 15.91 -16.65 -7.25
C LEU A 142 15.74 -17.74 -6.19
N SER A 143 14.58 -17.82 -5.54
CA SER A 143 14.26 -18.89 -4.58
C SER A 143 14.34 -20.26 -5.25
N LYS A 144 13.71 -20.44 -6.42
CA LYS A 144 13.78 -21.69 -7.20
C LYS A 144 15.20 -22.03 -7.66
N ILE A 145 15.97 -21.04 -8.12
CA ILE A 145 17.37 -21.22 -8.50
C ILE A 145 18.20 -21.68 -7.30
N SER A 146 18.03 -21.02 -6.16
CA SER A 146 18.67 -21.39 -4.90
C SER A 146 18.32 -22.82 -4.51
N GLU A 147 17.04 -23.19 -4.52
CA GLU A 147 16.60 -24.56 -4.21
C GLU A 147 17.20 -25.62 -5.16
N THR A 148 17.39 -25.27 -6.43
CA THR A 148 17.89 -26.19 -7.47
C THR A 148 19.41 -26.35 -7.42
N LEU A 149 20.15 -25.27 -7.15
CA LEU A 149 21.61 -25.25 -7.27
C LEU A 149 22.35 -25.40 -5.94
N TYR A 150 21.68 -25.19 -4.80
CA TYR A 150 22.36 -25.15 -3.51
C TYR A 150 22.70 -26.55 -3.01
N GLY A 151 24.00 -26.86 -2.98
CA GLY A 151 24.57 -27.86 -2.09
C GLY A 151 24.24 -29.31 -2.40
N ARG A 152 24.32 -29.69 -3.67
CA ARG A 152 24.00 -31.05 -4.11
C ARG A 152 25.19 -31.69 -4.81
N ALA A 153 25.53 -32.89 -4.37
CA ALA A 153 26.53 -33.73 -5.02
C ALA A 153 25.90 -35.01 -5.58
N TYR A 154 26.57 -35.61 -6.57
CA TYR A 154 26.28 -37.00 -6.89
C TYR A 154 26.69 -37.86 -5.69
N GLY A 155 25.89 -38.88 -5.35
CA GLY A 155 26.07 -39.74 -4.18
C GLY A 155 27.39 -40.52 -4.13
N GLU A 156 28.49 -39.79 -3.93
CA GLU A 156 29.87 -40.22 -3.80
C GLU A 156 30.43 -39.67 -2.49
N TYR A 157 31.55 -40.23 -2.01
CA TYR A 157 32.19 -39.82 -0.75
C TYR A 157 32.55 -38.33 -0.67
N THR A 158 32.53 -37.61 -1.80
CA THR A 158 32.85 -36.18 -1.87
C THR A 158 31.93 -35.33 -0.99
N ILE A 159 30.73 -35.80 -0.66
CA ILE A 159 29.83 -35.14 0.31
C ILE A 159 30.43 -35.04 1.71
N PHE A 160 31.40 -35.91 2.05
CA PHE A 160 32.06 -35.90 3.36
C PHE A 160 33.45 -35.27 3.32
N LYS A 161 33.93 -34.81 2.16
CA LYS A 161 35.32 -34.36 1.97
C LYS A 161 35.75 -33.26 2.96
N TYR A 162 34.82 -32.40 3.35
CA TYR A 162 35.07 -31.28 4.27
C TYR A 162 34.26 -31.41 5.58
N GLU A 163 33.78 -32.62 5.88
CA GLU A 163 33.01 -32.91 7.08
C GLU A 163 33.85 -33.67 8.13
N PRO A 164 33.52 -33.56 9.42
CA PRO A 164 32.51 -32.67 10.00
C PRO A 164 32.97 -31.20 9.99
N SER A 165 32.09 -30.28 9.57
CA SER A 165 32.32 -28.84 9.74
C SER A 165 32.09 -28.38 11.19
N GLU A 166 32.48 -27.15 11.51
CA GLU A 166 32.21 -26.57 12.84
C GLU A 166 30.71 -26.54 13.19
N VAL A 167 29.83 -26.39 12.20
CA VAL A 167 28.37 -26.42 12.42
C VAL A 167 27.94 -27.80 12.92
N VAL A 168 28.45 -28.86 12.29
CA VAL A 168 28.14 -30.24 12.70
C VAL A 168 28.74 -30.54 14.08
N LYS A 169 29.97 -30.10 14.35
CA LYS A 169 30.62 -30.28 15.65
C LYS A 169 29.88 -29.59 16.79
N GLU A 170 29.40 -28.37 16.54
CA GLU A 170 28.60 -27.60 17.47
C GLU A 170 27.24 -28.26 17.72
N PHE A 171 26.58 -28.72 16.65
CA PHE A 171 25.33 -29.50 16.75
C PHE A 171 25.52 -30.73 17.65
N VAL A 172 26.52 -31.58 17.37
CA VAL A 172 26.81 -32.76 18.19
C VAL A 172 27.04 -32.37 19.65
N SER A 173 27.84 -31.33 19.91
CA SER A 173 28.17 -30.89 21.27
C SER A 173 26.97 -30.33 22.05
N LYS A 174 25.94 -29.81 21.36
CA LYS A 174 24.69 -29.35 21.98
C LYS A 174 23.75 -30.50 22.32
N VAL A 175 23.81 -31.59 21.55
CA VAL A 175 22.87 -32.72 21.68
C VAL A 175 23.36 -33.75 22.68
N VAL A 176 24.64 -34.13 22.63
CA VAL A 176 25.17 -35.21 23.47
C VAL A 176 25.61 -34.70 24.83
N GLU A 177 25.39 -35.49 25.87
CA GLU A 177 25.83 -35.17 27.24
C GLU A 177 27.21 -35.75 27.56
N GLY A 178 27.63 -36.79 26.82
CA GLY A 178 28.92 -37.44 27.01
C GLY A 178 28.94 -38.45 28.17
N ARG A 179 27.79 -38.84 28.72
CA ARG A 179 27.72 -39.78 29.85
C ARG A 179 27.58 -41.23 29.40
N ASP A 180 26.59 -41.49 28.55
CA ASP A 180 26.26 -42.82 28.04
C ASP A 180 26.24 -42.77 26.51
N ILE A 181 27.07 -43.61 25.88
CA ILE A 181 27.25 -43.59 24.42
C ILE A 181 25.95 -44.01 23.72
N GLU A 182 25.25 -45.04 24.20
CA GLU A 182 24.03 -45.48 23.54
C GLU A 182 22.93 -44.44 23.63
N LEU A 183 22.78 -43.82 24.81
CA LEU A 183 21.84 -42.73 25.01
C LEU A 183 22.18 -41.53 24.14
N ASP A 184 23.46 -41.13 24.07
CA ASP A 184 23.91 -40.01 23.25
C ASP A 184 23.66 -40.27 21.74
N LEU A 185 23.89 -41.50 21.27
CA LEU A 185 23.60 -41.91 19.89
C LEU A 185 22.09 -41.91 19.59
N GLN A 186 21.25 -42.29 20.57
CA GLN A 186 19.80 -42.19 20.48
C GLN A 186 19.35 -40.73 20.44
N MET A 187 19.90 -39.87 21.30
CA MET A 187 19.60 -38.43 21.33
C MET A 187 19.94 -37.76 20.00
N LEU A 188 21.08 -38.11 19.38
CA LEU A 188 21.42 -37.63 18.04
C LEU A 188 20.36 -38.05 17.00
N CYS A 189 19.86 -39.28 17.05
CA CYS A 189 18.85 -39.77 16.12
C CYS A 189 17.54 -39.00 16.30
N THR A 190 17.05 -38.91 17.53
CA THR A 190 15.83 -38.19 17.88
C THR A 190 15.95 -36.72 17.47
N LYS A 191 17.06 -36.07 17.81
CA LYS A 191 17.23 -34.64 17.50
C LYS A 191 17.25 -34.36 16.01
N ILE A 192 17.94 -35.20 15.23
CA ILE A 192 17.95 -35.06 13.77
C ILE A 192 16.53 -35.24 13.21
N SER A 193 15.77 -36.23 13.68
CA SER A 193 14.39 -36.45 13.22
C SER A 193 13.41 -35.31 13.58
N GLU A 194 13.71 -34.56 14.64
CA GLU A 194 12.91 -33.42 15.08
C GLU A 194 13.27 -32.12 14.36
N GLU A 195 14.57 -31.86 14.15
CA GLU A 195 15.05 -30.60 13.57
C GLU A 195 15.09 -30.61 12.05
N ILE A 196 15.21 -31.78 11.42
CA ILE A 196 15.28 -31.92 9.97
C ILE A 196 13.93 -32.38 9.45
N SER A 197 13.26 -31.51 8.70
CA SER A 197 11.98 -31.84 8.07
C SER A 197 12.17 -32.69 6.82
N TYR A 198 11.38 -33.75 6.66
CA TYR A 198 11.44 -34.57 5.44
C TYR A 198 10.99 -33.78 4.21
N ARG A 199 11.87 -33.67 3.21
CA ARG A 199 11.57 -33.07 1.91
C ARG A 199 12.33 -33.82 0.82
N ARG A 200 11.58 -34.41 -0.11
CA ARG A 200 12.15 -35.07 -1.28
C ARG A 200 12.98 -34.14 -2.12
N ASP A 201 13.99 -34.73 -2.76
CA ASP A 201 14.72 -34.10 -3.84
C ASP A 201 13.83 -33.55 -4.96
N PRO A 202 14.19 -32.39 -5.54
CA PRO A 202 13.50 -31.83 -6.69
C PRO A 202 13.62 -32.80 -7.88
N SER A 203 12.57 -32.82 -8.71
CA SER A 203 12.52 -33.67 -9.92
C SER A 203 13.64 -33.40 -10.92
N VAL A 204 14.26 -32.21 -10.82
CA VAL A 204 15.47 -31.81 -11.52
C VAL A 204 16.46 -31.30 -10.48
N SER A 205 17.57 -32.01 -10.35
CA SER A 205 18.64 -31.63 -9.45
C SER A 205 19.93 -31.43 -10.24
N GLY A 206 20.43 -30.20 -10.22
CA GLY A 206 21.75 -29.88 -10.76
C GLY A 206 22.79 -30.20 -9.70
N TYR A 207 23.51 -31.30 -9.85
CA TYR A 207 24.65 -31.60 -8.99
C TYR A 207 25.96 -31.34 -9.72
N ILE A 208 26.99 -31.07 -8.92
CA ILE A 208 28.34 -30.90 -9.44
C ILE A 208 28.98 -32.28 -9.57
N LYS A 209 29.29 -32.68 -10.80
CA LYS A 209 30.15 -33.84 -11.04
C LYS A 209 31.60 -33.36 -11.13
N PRO A 210 32.52 -33.86 -10.28
CA PRO A 210 33.92 -33.55 -10.45
C PRO A 210 34.43 -34.27 -11.71
N SER A 211 34.54 -33.57 -12.84
CA SER A 211 35.39 -34.07 -13.94
C SER A 211 35.79 -33.01 -14.96
N THR A 212 37.10 -33.05 -15.24
CA THR A 212 37.88 -32.42 -16.31
C THR A 212 38.48 -31.06 -15.96
N TYR A 213 39.81 -31.00 -15.97
CA TYR A 213 40.56 -29.76 -15.98
C TYR A 213 41.25 -29.62 -17.34
N VAL A 214 41.38 -28.40 -17.86
CA VAL A 214 42.29 -28.12 -18.98
C VAL A 214 43.55 -27.49 -18.38
N VAL A 215 44.72 -27.93 -18.82
CA VAL A 215 45.99 -27.30 -18.44
C VAL A 215 46.35 -26.27 -19.49
N ILE A 216 46.44 -25.01 -19.10
CA ILE A 216 46.96 -23.93 -19.95
C ILE A 216 48.18 -23.35 -19.25
N ASN A 217 49.35 -23.42 -19.89
CA ASN A 217 50.63 -22.94 -19.34
C ASN A 217 50.97 -23.50 -17.93
N GLY A 218 50.67 -24.77 -17.66
CA GLY A 218 50.95 -25.41 -16.37
C GLY A 218 49.92 -25.13 -15.27
N LEU A 219 48.93 -24.26 -15.51
CA LEU A 219 47.82 -24.00 -14.60
C LEU A 219 46.64 -24.92 -14.94
N ARG A 220 46.13 -25.63 -13.92
CA ARG A 220 44.94 -26.49 -14.03
C ARG A 220 43.67 -25.64 -13.90
N PHE A 221 42.91 -25.52 -14.98
CA PHE A 221 41.59 -24.90 -15.00
C PHE A 221 40.53 -25.99 -14.89
N TYR A 222 39.91 -26.13 -13.72
CA TYR A 222 38.87 -27.12 -13.48
C TYR A 222 37.55 -26.67 -14.12
N PHE A 223 37.03 -27.47 -15.04
CA PHE A 223 35.69 -27.30 -15.61
C PHE A 223 34.74 -28.16 -14.80
N TRP A 224 33.75 -27.50 -14.23
CA TRP A 224 32.69 -28.15 -13.47
C TRP A 224 31.66 -28.55 -14.53
N LYS A 225 31.40 -29.85 -14.70
CA LYS A 225 30.32 -30.31 -15.57
C LYS A 225 29.03 -29.99 -14.84
N PHE A 226 28.44 -28.85 -15.16
CA PHE A 226 27.15 -28.44 -14.62
C PHE A 226 26.04 -29.24 -15.28
N ILE A 227 25.22 -29.86 -14.43
CA ILE A 227 23.86 -30.33 -14.71
C ILE A 227 23.84 -31.63 -15.55
N GLU A 228 23.88 -32.77 -14.87
CA GLU A 228 23.14 -33.96 -15.31
C GLU A 228 21.84 -34.01 -14.50
N ASN A 229 20.71 -34.34 -15.14
CA ASN A 229 19.43 -34.54 -14.43
C ASN A 229 19.56 -35.75 -13.48
N GLY A 230 20.05 -35.51 -12.27
CA GLY A 230 20.06 -36.50 -11.19
C GLY A 230 18.66 -36.61 -10.61
N ARG A 231 18.14 -37.83 -10.50
CA ARG A 231 16.91 -38.13 -9.74
C ARG A 231 17.17 -38.34 -8.24
N GLU A 232 18.44 -38.51 -7.85
CA GLU A 232 18.89 -38.85 -6.50
C GLU A 232 20.19 -38.06 -6.24
N THR A 233 20.16 -37.04 -5.39
CA THR A 233 21.32 -36.18 -5.10
C THR A 233 21.44 -35.90 -3.63
N PHE A 234 22.64 -36.02 -3.10
CA PHE A 234 22.82 -35.93 -1.65
C PHE A 234 23.30 -34.55 -1.27
N ARG A 235 22.93 -34.11 -0.07
CA ARG A 235 23.47 -32.91 0.57
C ARG A 235 24.58 -33.28 1.54
N THR A 236 25.47 -32.33 1.77
CA THR A 236 26.41 -32.47 2.88
C THR A 236 25.68 -32.36 4.21
N PRO A 237 26.14 -33.05 5.27
CA PRO A 237 25.65 -32.89 6.64
C PRO A 237 25.49 -31.42 7.08
N THR A 238 26.47 -30.57 6.75
CA THR A 238 26.41 -29.12 7.05
C THR A 238 25.25 -28.43 6.36
N GLU A 239 24.97 -28.76 5.11
CA GLU A 239 23.86 -28.18 4.36
C GLU A 239 22.52 -28.66 4.89
N THR A 240 22.39 -29.95 5.21
CA THR A 240 21.18 -30.51 5.83
C THR A 240 20.85 -29.77 7.13
N LEU A 241 21.83 -29.55 8.01
CA LEU A 241 21.64 -28.77 9.24
C LEU A 241 21.25 -27.31 8.98
N LYS A 242 21.94 -26.63 8.05
CA LYS A 242 21.66 -25.21 7.75
C LYS A 242 20.28 -24.99 7.13
N LEU A 243 19.82 -25.94 6.32
CA LEU A 243 18.53 -25.86 5.64
C LEU A 243 17.38 -26.34 6.53
N GLY A 244 17.65 -27.24 7.48
CA GLY A 244 16.62 -27.83 8.35
C GLY A 244 15.66 -28.77 7.61
N TYR A 245 16.04 -29.24 6.43
CA TYR A 245 15.27 -30.22 5.67
C TYR A 245 16.13 -31.06 4.73
N GLY A 246 15.65 -32.25 4.40
CA GLY A 246 16.28 -33.21 3.47
C GLY A 246 15.43 -34.48 3.36
N ASP A 247 15.79 -35.43 2.52
CA ASP A 247 15.15 -36.75 2.47
C ASP A 247 16.02 -37.81 3.18
N CYS A 248 15.75 -39.09 2.94
CA CYS A 248 16.25 -40.17 3.81
C CYS A 248 17.79 -40.27 3.80
N ASP A 249 18.44 -40.01 2.67
CA ASP A 249 19.89 -40.04 2.56
C ASP A 249 20.54 -38.84 3.24
N ASP A 250 19.97 -37.64 3.13
CA ASP A 250 20.43 -36.46 3.86
C ASP A 250 20.41 -36.68 5.38
N HIS A 251 19.34 -37.28 5.91
CA HIS A 251 19.22 -37.61 7.33
C HIS A 251 20.26 -38.66 7.74
N ALA A 252 20.38 -39.74 6.98
CA ALA A 252 21.33 -40.83 7.27
C ALA A 252 22.79 -40.34 7.20
N ASN A 253 23.14 -39.54 6.20
CA ASN A 253 24.48 -39.02 6.02
C ASN A 253 24.86 -38.00 7.11
N LEU A 254 23.90 -37.15 7.53
CA LEU A 254 24.08 -36.28 8.69
C LEU A 254 24.31 -37.10 9.96
N TYR A 255 23.48 -38.11 10.22
CA TYR A 255 23.62 -38.98 11.39
C TYR A 255 24.98 -39.69 11.39
N LEU A 256 25.39 -40.27 10.26
CA LEU A 256 26.68 -40.95 10.08
C LEU A 256 27.86 -40.07 10.51
N ILE A 257 27.92 -38.83 10.02
CA ILE A 257 29.02 -37.90 10.35
C ILE A 257 28.95 -37.43 11.81
N CYS A 258 27.75 -37.18 12.35
CA CYS A 258 27.59 -36.84 13.75
C CYS A 258 28.11 -37.94 14.68
N VAL A 259 27.76 -39.20 14.37
CA VAL A 259 28.17 -40.38 15.14
C VAL A 259 29.66 -40.64 15.03
N ASP A 260 30.22 -40.61 13.82
CA ASP A 260 31.65 -40.82 13.57
C ASP A 260 32.50 -39.79 14.33
N TYR A 261 32.12 -38.51 14.26
CA TYR A 261 32.78 -37.45 15.00
C TYR A 261 32.68 -37.66 16.52
N TYR A 262 31.47 -37.93 17.03
CA TYR A 262 31.23 -38.12 18.46
C TYR A 262 32.04 -39.29 19.02
N LEU A 263 31.97 -40.46 18.38
CA LEU A 263 32.66 -41.67 18.84
C LEU A 263 34.17 -41.56 18.69
N THR A 264 34.66 -40.94 17.61
CA THR A 264 36.10 -40.65 17.43
C THR A 264 36.60 -39.74 18.55
N LYS A 265 35.87 -38.67 18.87
CA LYS A 265 36.21 -37.75 19.98
C LYS A 265 36.22 -38.45 21.34
N ARG A 266 35.38 -39.47 21.52
CA ARG A 266 35.33 -40.31 22.73
C ARG A 266 36.40 -41.39 22.78
N GLY A 267 37.19 -41.58 21.71
CA GLY A 267 38.20 -42.64 21.62
C GLY A 267 37.59 -44.05 21.55
N VAL A 268 36.37 -44.17 21.04
CA VAL A 268 35.64 -45.43 20.95
C VAL A 268 35.94 -46.09 19.61
N ASP A 269 36.30 -47.38 19.60
CA ASP A 269 36.44 -48.13 18.35
C ASP A 269 35.05 -48.40 17.75
N HIS A 270 34.83 -47.96 16.51
CA HIS A 270 33.52 -47.98 15.88
C HIS A 270 33.62 -48.06 14.36
N ARG A 271 32.52 -48.53 13.74
CA ARG A 271 32.29 -48.53 12.30
C ARG A 271 30.82 -48.28 12.03
N PHE A 272 30.52 -47.26 11.24
CA PHE A 272 29.17 -46.96 10.78
C PHE A 272 29.16 -46.76 9.27
N ALA A 273 28.00 -47.06 8.68
CA ALA A 273 27.72 -46.82 7.28
C ALA A 273 26.28 -46.35 7.09
N SER A 274 26.04 -45.46 6.13
CA SER A 274 24.71 -45.25 5.58
C SER A 274 24.46 -46.29 4.48
N VAL A 275 23.29 -46.92 4.52
CA VAL A 275 22.90 -48.04 3.68
C VAL A 275 21.59 -47.70 3.00
N GLY A 276 21.62 -47.64 1.67
CA GLY A 276 20.42 -47.48 0.85
C GLY A 276 19.77 -48.84 0.62
N LEU A 277 18.54 -48.95 1.10
CA LEU A 277 17.68 -50.11 1.03
C LEU A 277 16.70 -49.98 -0.12
N LYS A 278 16.50 -51.08 -0.83
CA LYS A 278 15.40 -51.23 -1.77
C LYS A 278 14.33 -52.12 -1.17
N ILE A 279 13.18 -51.55 -0.86
CA ILE A 279 12.02 -52.25 -0.30
C ILE A 279 11.03 -52.49 -1.44
N ILE A 280 10.58 -53.73 -1.59
CA ILE A 280 9.53 -54.09 -2.56
C ILE A 280 8.27 -54.41 -1.76
N ASP A 281 7.20 -53.63 -1.95
CA ASP A 281 5.95 -53.89 -1.24
C ASP A 281 5.15 -55.05 -1.87
N THR A 282 4.07 -55.45 -1.20
CA THR A 282 3.20 -56.56 -1.64
C THR A 282 2.48 -56.32 -2.97
N ARG A 283 2.54 -55.10 -3.51
CA ARG A 283 1.99 -54.71 -4.82
C ARG A 283 3.08 -54.59 -5.90
N GLY A 284 4.32 -54.95 -5.57
CA GLY A 284 5.47 -54.84 -6.47
C GLY A 284 6.02 -53.42 -6.61
N ARG A 285 5.60 -52.46 -5.77
CA ARG A 285 6.16 -51.10 -5.79
C ARG A 285 7.52 -51.12 -5.11
N VAL A 286 8.49 -50.50 -5.77
CA VAL A 286 9.84 -50.31 -5.24
C VAL A 286 9.89 -48.99 -4.48
N LEU A 287 10.28 -49.05 -3.21
CA LEU A 287 10.59 -47.91 -2.36
C LEU A 287 12.08 -47.94 -2.05
N GLY A 288 12.79 -46.86 -2.37
CA GLY A 288 14.15 -46.63 -1.86
C GLY A 288 14.06 -45.96 -0.48
N HIS A 289 14.94 -46.35 0.44
CA HIS A 289 15.08 -45.68 1.74
C HIS A 289 16.50 -45.81 2.26
N MET A 290 17.06 -44.80 2.92
CA MET A 290 18.42 -44.86 3.47
C MET A 290 18.38 -44.85 5.00
N ILE A 291 19.16 -45.74 5.62
CA ILE A 291 19.33 -45.85 7.07
C ILE A 291 20.81 -45.91 7.45
N CYS A 292 21.13 -45.88 8.73
CA CYS A 292 22.48 -46.11 9.24
C CYS A 292 22.59 -47.46 9.95
N VAL A 293 23.69 -48.17 9.69
CA VAL A 293 24.03 -49.45 10.34
C VAL A 293 25.47 -49.38 10.81
N GLY A 294 25.75 -49.90 11.99
CA GLY A 294 27.11 -49.89 12.52
C GLY A 294 27.28 -50.62 13.85
N TRP A 295 28.47 -50.50 14.41
CA TRP A 295 28.81 -50.99 15.73
C TRP A 295 29.83 -50.08 16.42
N CYS A 296 29.90 -50.19 17.75
CA CYS A 296 31.00 -49.63 18.55
C CYS A 296 31.38 -50.57 19.70
N LYS A 297 32.63 -50.48 20.18
CA LYS A 297 33.12 -51.22 21.35
C LYS A 297 32.91 -50.42 22.63
N LEU A 298 32.07 -50.93 23.50
CA LEU A 298 31.80 -50.39 24.83
C LEU A 298 32.48 -51.29 25.86
N GLY A 299 33.72 -50.93 26.22
CA GLY A 299 34.57 -51.81 27.02
C GLY A 299 34.89 -53.10 26.27
N ASN A 300 34.50 -54.25 26.84
CA ASN A 300 34.73 -55.57 26.24
C ASN A 300 33.54 -56.05 25.38
N VAL A 301 32.51 -55.23 25.19
CA VAL A 301 31.29 -55.60 24.49
C VAL A 301 31.20 -54.85 23.17
N THR A 302 31.03 -55.58 22.07
CA THR A 302 30.63 -54.98 20.79
C THR A 302 29.11 -54.77 20.80
N LYS A 303 28.68 -53.54 20.57
CA LYS A 303 27.27 -53.19 20.45
C LYS A 303 26.98 -52.78 19.01
N TRP A 304 25.93 -53.36 18.44
CA TRP A 304 25.45 -53.15 17.09
C TRP A 304 24.26 -52.18 17.10
N PHE A 305 24.13 -51.41 16.02
CA PHE A 305 23.11 -50.37 15.87
C PHE A 305 22.48 -50.42 14.48
N ILE A 306 21.16 -50.25 14.43
CA ILE A 306 20.38 -49.93 13.24
C ILE A 306 19.57 -48.68 13.57
N VAL A 307 19.76 -47.63 12.77
CA VAL A 307 19.23 -46.31 13.05
C VAL A 307 18.58 -45.74 11.80
N ASP A 308 17.35 -45.26 11.94
CA ASP A 308 16.65 -44.50 10.91
C ASP A 308 16.34 -43.08 11.44
N PRO A 309 17.24 -42.12 11.16
CA PRO A 309 17.09 -40.75 11.62
C PRO A 309 15.94 -40.01 10.90
N THR A 310 15.38 -40.55 9.82
CA THR A 310 14.24 -39.95 9.11
C THR A 310 12.96 -39.99 9.95
N ILE A 311 12.83 -41.02 10.77
CA ILE A 311 11.64 -41.29 11.58
C ILE A 311 11.98 -41.49 13.08
N GLY A 312 13.22 -41.20 13.48
CA GLY A 312 13.66 -41.26 14.87
C GLY A 312 13.77 -42.68 15.44
N VAL A 313 13.95 -43.70 14.59
CA VAL A 313 14.07 -45.09 15.05
C VAL A 313 15.53 -45.37 15.42
N PHE A 314 15.72 -45.92 16.61
CA PHE A 314 17.02 -46.31 17.11
C PHE A 314 16.93 -47.70 17.74
N MET A 315 17.72 -48.64 17.22
CA MET A 315 17.78 -50.02 17.72
C MET A 315 19.21 -50.43 17.99
N SER A 316 19.42 -51.14 19.09
CA SER A 316 20.71 -51.67 19.46
C SER A 316 20.64 -53.12 19.97
N SER A 317 21.76 -53.84 19.89
CA SER A 317 21.90 -55.20 20.44
C SER A 317 23.37 -55.55 20.60
N THR A 318 23.70 -56.46 21.51
CA THR A 318 25.03 -57.09 21.56
C THR A 318 25.15 -58.26 20.58
N ASP A 319 24.01 -58.75 20.06
CA ASP A 319 23.95 -59.78 19.02
C ASP A 319 23.38 -59.20 17.72
N TYR A 320 24.16 -59.30 16.64
CA TYR A 320 23.83 -58.74 15.33
C TYR A 320 22.58 -59.38 14.73
N TRP A 321 22.44 -60.70 14.79
CA TRP A 321 21.31 -61.41 14.18
C TRP A 321 20.00 -61.12 14.91
N SER A 322 20.03 -61.00 16.23
CA SER A 322 18.91 -60.51 17.04
C SER A 322 18.49 -59.11 16.63
N LEU A 323 19.44 -58.20 16.39
CA LEU A 323 19.15 -56.84 15.93
C LEU A 323 18.48 -56.83 14.55
N VAL A 324 19.04 -57.58 13.60
CA VAL A 324 18.47 -57.71 12.25
C VAL A 324 17.05 -58.27 12.30
N ASN A 325 16.80 -59.29 13.14
CA ASN A 325 15.47 -59.85 13.31
C ASN A 325 14.49 -58.84 13.93
N LYS A 326 14.90 -58.10 14.97
CA LYS A 326 14.09 -57.01 15.55
C LYS A 326 13.74 -55.95 14.50
N PHE A 327 14.70 -55.56 13.68
CA PHE A 327 14.48 -54.59 12.61
C PHE A 327 13.50 -55.13 11.55
N LYS A 328 13.62 -56.41 11.15
CA LYS A 328 12.67 -57.06 10.24
C LYS A 328 11.24 -57.05 10.82
N GLU A 329 11.08 -57.37 12.10
CA GLU A 329 9.76 -57.32 12.77
C GLU A 329 9.20 -55.89 12.84
N PHE A 330 10.04 -54.90 13.11
CA PHE A 330 9.64 -53.50 13.07
C PHE A 330 9.14 -53.08 11.68
N VAL A 331 9.89 -53.36 10.62
CA VAL A 331 9.51 -53.01 9.25
C VAL A 331 8.19 -53.70 8.85
N LYS A 332 7.97 -54.97 9.22
CA LYS A 332 6.69 -55.67 9.00
C LYS A 332 5.51 -54.91 9.61
N LYS A 333 5.67 -54.49 10.87
CA LYS A 333 4.63 -53.79 11.63
C LYS A 333 4.31 -52.44 10.99
N GLU A 334 5.33 -51.65 10.66
CA GLU A 334 5.15 -50.32 10.07
C GLU A 334 4.52 -50.39 8.67
N LEU A 335 4.91 -51.38 7.86
CA LEU A 335 4.36 -51.58 6.52
C LEU A 335 3.01 -52.33 6.50
N ARG A 336 2.53 -52.82 7.66
CA ARG A 336 1.28 -53.61 7.80
C ARG A 336 1.22 -54.80 6.84
N VAL A 337 2.30 -55.56 6.74
CA VAL A 337 2.39 -56.74 5.86
C VAL A 337 2.41 -58.04 6.67
N ASP A 338 1.51 -58.98 6.36
CA ASP A 338 1.32 -60.25 7.10
C ASP A 338 2.41 -61.30 6.81
N SER A 339 3.11 -61.15 5.69
CA SER A 339 4.26 -61.97 5.32
C SER A 339 5.36 -61.06 4.81
N VAL A 340 6.62 -61.38 5.10
CA VAL A 340 7.77 -60.73 4.47
C VAL A 340 7.69 -61.05 2.97
N PRO A 341 7.36 -60.14 2.04
CA PRO A 341 7.89 -60.32 0.70
C PRO A 341 9.40 -60.25 0.90
N ILE A 342 10.08 -61.39 0.73
CA ILE A 342 11.54 -61.60 0.86
C ILE A 342 12.24 -60.24 1.05
N PHE A 343 12.42 -59.81 2.30
CA PHE A 343 13.20 -58.63 2.66
C PHE A 343 14.64 -59.03 2.41
N ASP A 344 14.99 -59.17 1.15
CA ASP A 344 16.33 -58.87 0.74
C ASP A 344 16.39 -57.35 0.94
N LEU A 345 16.82 -56.94 2.13
CA LEU A 345 17.41 -55.62 2.32
C LEU A 345 18.58 -55.61 1.36
N TYR A 346 18.34 -55.21 0.12
CA TYR A 346 19.38 -55.11 -0.88
C TYR A 346 20.11 -53.82 -0.54
N PRO A 347 21.32 -53.85 0.07
CA PRO A 347 22.14 -52.66 0.07
C PRO A 347 22.39 -52.34 -1.40
N VAL A 348 21.74 -51.30 -1.92
CA VAL A 348 22.01 -50.80 -3.27
C VAL A 348 23.10 -49.73 -3.20
N TYR A 349 23.34 -49.22 -1.99
CA TYR A 349 24.17 -48.08 -1.70
C TYR A 349 24.82 -48.26 -0.33
N VAL A 350 26.13 -48.05 -0.22
CA VAL A 350 26.86 -48.01 1.05
C VAL A 350 27.82 -46.83 1.03
N LEU A 351 27.75 -45.97 2.04
CA LEU A 351 28.78 -44.98 2.35
C LEU A 351 29.25 -45.14 3.77
N THR A 352 30.54 -44.92 4.00
CA THR A 352 31.13 -44.93 5.34
C THR A 352 32.23 -43.87 5.41
N THR A 353 32.57 -43.47 6.63
CA THR A 353 33.71 -42.58 6.90
C THR A 353 35.06 -43.28 6.71
N CYS A 354 35.08 -44.62 6.74
CA CYS A 354 36.30 -45.43 6.69
C CYS A 354 36.69 -45.94 5.29
N SER A 355 35.76 -45.95 4.34
CA SER A 355 36.00 -46.32 2.94
C SER A 355 35.16 -45.45 1.98
N SER A 356 35.83 -44.88 0.98
CA SER A 356 35.22 -43.94 0.04
C SER A 356 34.45 -44.63 -1.11
N LYS A 357 33.98 -45.87 -0.93
CA LYS A 357 33.53 -46.72 -2.03
C LYS A 357 32.01 -46.69 -2.19
N TYR A 358 31.54 -45.91 -3.17
CA TYR A 358 30.18 -46.05 -3.70
C TYR A 358 30.07 -47.35 -4.50
N ILE A 359 29.12 -48.22 -4.13
CA ILE A 359 28.84 -49.46 -4.86
C ILE A 359 27.47 -49.36 -5.51
N LYS A 360 27.46 -49.11 -6.82
CA LYS A 360 26.25 -49.14 -7.64
C LYS A 360 26.04 -50.57 -8.17
N SER A 361 25.23 -51.36 -7.47
CA SER A 361 24.64 -52.64 -7.90
C SER A 361 25.58 -53.75 -8.44
N GLN A 362 25.80 -54.79 -7.65
CA GLN A 362 25.15 -56.12 -7.71
C GLN A 362 24.96 -56.55 -6.25
N TYR A 363 23.89 -57.29 -5.91
CA TYR A 363 23.52 -57.63 -4.52
C TYR A 363 24.71 -58.09 -3.66
N ASP A 364 25.49 -58.99 -4.24
CA ASP A 364 26.67 -59.57 -3.62
C ASP A 364 27.75 -58.54 -3.30
N ASP A 365 27.96 -57.52 -4.13
CA ASP A 365 29.07 -56.58 -3.98
C ASP A 365 28.85 -55.60 -2.84
N ALA A 366 27.63 -55.10 -2.70
CA ALA A 366 27.28 -54.17 -1.63
C ALA A 366 27.14 -54.89 -0.28
N TRP A 367 26.62 -56.13 -0.28
CA TRP A 367 26.57 -56.95 0.93
C TRP A 367 27.97 -57.39 1.38
N ARG A 368 28.81 -57.89 0.47
CA ARG A 368 30.21 -58.22 0.78
C ARG A 368 30.98 -57.01 1.27
N GLU A 369 30.75 -55.82 0.71
CA GLU A 369 31.40 -54.61 1.20
C GLU A 369 30.88 -54.19 2.57
N LEU A 370 29.56 -54.22 2.80
CA LEU A 370 28.99 -53.93 4.13
C LEU A 370 29.53 -54.92 5.17
N GLU A 371 29.53 -56.21 4.88
CA GLU A 371 30.16 -57.24 5.70
C GLU A 371 31.64 -56.94 5.91
N ARG A 372 32.41 -56.67 4.85
CA ARG A 372 33.84 -56.34 4.95
C ARG A 372 34.10 -55.13 5.84
N LEU A 373 33.30 -54.07 5.71
CA LEU A 373 33.44 -52.83 6.47
C LEU A 373 33.06 -53.01 7.94
N LEU A 374 32.03 -53.83 8.20
CA LEU A 374 31.54 -54.08 9.54
C LEU A 374 32.27 -55.23 10.25
N THR A 375 33.03 -56.08 9.56
CA THR A 375 33.72 -57.24 10.16
C THR A 375 35.25 -57.12 10.21
N TRP A 376 35.86 -56.13 9.55
CA TRP A 376 37.31 -55.90 9.62
C TRP A 376 37.74 -55.50 11.05
N GLY A 377 38.29 -56.48 11.78
CA GLY A 377 38.76 -56.34 13.16
C GLY A 377 38.30 -57.46 14.10
N THR A 378 37.35 -58.30 13.69
CA THR A 378 37.07 -59.60 14.32
C THR A 378 37.60 -60.70 13.40
N PRO A 379 38.44 -61.64 13.87
CA PRO A 379 38.81 -62.78 13.05
C PRO A 379 37.53 -63.56 12.71
N PRO A 380 37.39 -64.11 11.48
CA PRO A 380 36.30 -65.04 11.22
C PRO A 380 36.49 -66.28 12.13
N PRO A 381 35.41 -66.96 12.54
CA PRO A 381 35.53 -68.27 13.18
C PRO A 381 36.29 -69.27 12.30
#